data_AF-A0A9E0CZJ6-F1
#
_entry.id   AF-A0A9E0CZJ6-F1
#
_cell.length_a   1.000
_cell.length_b   1.000
_cell.length_c   1.000
_cell.angle_alpha   90.00
_cell.angle_beta   90.00
_cell.angle_gamma   90.00
#
_symmetry.space_group_name_H-M   'P 1'
#
loop_
_entity.id
_entity.type
_entity.pdbx_description
1 polymer ?
#
loop_
_entity_poly.entity_id
_entity_poly.type
_entity_poly.pdbx_seq_one_letter_code
_entity_poly.pdbx_strand_id
1 'polypeptide(L)' 'MTYGQVLFELGIKKESLQKAQDMLHENEELLSALENPTITKKEKENVVEKLFPDDIKSFLKVVC' A
#
# COMPACT_ATOMS: atom_id res chain seq x y z
N MET A 1 -14.38 -11.74 4.32
CA MET A 1 -12.90 -11.85 4.22
C MET A 1 -12.33 -10.54 4.70
N THR A 2 -11.38 -10.58 5.64
CA THR A 2 -10.72 -9.38 6.13
C THR A 2 -9.47 -9.10 5.29
N TYR A 3 -9.13 -7.83 5.14
CA TYR A 3 -7.90 -7.40 4.46
C TYR A 3 -6.64 -8.05 5.04
N GLY A 4 -6.62 -8.31 6.35
CA GLY A 4 -5.55 -9.05 7.02
C GLY A 4 -5.42 -10.53 6.60
N GLN A 5 -6.53 -11.19 6.28
CA GLN A 5 -6.49 -12.56 5.74
C GLN A 5 -5.88 -12.59 4.34
N VAL A 6 -6.26 -11.64 3.47
CA VAL A 6 -5.72 -11.54 2.11
C VAL A 6 -4.21 -11.26 2.14
N LEU A 7 -3.75 -10.37 3.03
CA LEU A 7 -2.32 -10.12 3.25
C LEU A 7 -1.57 -11.40 3.68
N PHE A 8 -2.19 -12.21 4.53
CA PHE A 8 -1.62 -13.48 4.99
C PHE A 8 -1.60 -14.55 3.89
N GLU A 9 -2.68 -14.68 3.12
CA GLU A 9 -2.80 -15.60 1.99
C GLU A 9 -1.84 -15.24 0.84
N LEU A 10 -1.59 -13.94 0.62
CA LEU A 10 -0.59 -13.46 -0.34
C LEU A 10 0.86 -13.79 0.10
N GLY A 11 1.07 -14.31 1.31
CA GLY A 11 2.39 -14.71 1.78
C GLY A 11 3.35 -13.54 1.97
N ILE A 12 2.81 -12.33 2.19
CA ILE A 12 3.61 -11.11 2.28
C ILE A 12 4.50 -11.18 3.51
N LYS A 13 5.79 -10.96 3.31
CA LYS A 13 6.77 -10.96 4.39
C LYS A 13 6.43 -9.85 5.38
N LYS A 14 6.50 -10.20 6.66
CA LYS A 14 6.29 -9.25 7.77
C LYS A 14 7.21 -8.02 7.65
N GLU A 15 8.44 -8.23 7.18
CA GLU A 15 9.43 -7.18 6.93
C GLU A 15 8.98 -6.16 5.86
N SER A 16 8.38 -6.64 4.77
CA SER A 16 7.80 -5.78 3.72
C SER A 16 6.59 -4.99 4.24
N LEU A 17 5.79 -5.63 5.09
CA LEU A 17 4.62 -5.04 5.73
C LEU A 17 5.04 -3.94 6.72
N GLN A 18 6.11 -4.19 7.48
CA GLN A 18 6.70 -3.24 8.42
C GLN A 18 7.27 -2.02 7.68
N LYS A 19 8.09 -2.24 6.65
CA LYS A 19 8.58 -1.14 5.79
C LYS A 19 7.46 -0.31 5.17
N ALA A 20 6.41 -0.97 4.67
CA ALA A 20 5.26 -0.28 4.13
C ALA A 20 4.58 0.62 5.18
N GLN A 21 4.42 0.10 6.40
CA GLN A 21 3.86 0.85 7.52
C GLN A 21 4.75 2.03 7.93
N ASP A 22 6.06 1.81 8.10
CA ASP A 22 7.03 2.85 8.43
C ASP A 22 7.01 3.97 7.37
N MET A 23 7.00 3.62 6.08
CA MET A 23 6.95 4.61 5.00
C MET A 23 5.67 5.44 4.97
N LEU A 24 4.52 4.82 5.22
CA LEU A 24 3.22 5.51 5.33
C LEU A 24 3.19 6.43 6.55
N HIS A 25 3.84 6.02 7.64
CA HIS A 25 3.88 6.78 8.88
C HIS A 25 4.91 7.92 8.84
N GLU A 26 6.02 7.74 8.12
CA GLU A 26 7.03 8.77 7.91
C GLU A 26 6.60 9.82 6.87
N ASN A 27 5.73 9.45 5.91
CA ASN A 27 5.24 10.38 4.89
C ASN A 27 3.73 10.60 5.03
N GLU A 28 3.33 11.56 5.86
CA GLU A 28 1.92 11.97 5.99
C GLU A 28 1.32 12.44 4.64
N GLU A 29 2.12 13.07 3.77
CA GLU A 29 1.68 13.46 2.43
C GLU A 29 1.31 12.24 1.57
N LEU A 30 2.03 11.13 1.74
CA LEU A 30 1.74 9.87 1.07
C LEU A 30 0.41 9.29 1.52
N LEU A 31 0.20 9.26 2.85
CA LEU A 31 -1.04 8.81 3.45
C LEU A 31 -2.22 9.64 2.94
N SER A 32 -2.08 10.97 2.99
CA SER A 32 -3.08 11.92 2.51
C SER A 32 -3.38 11.74 1.02
N ALA A 33 -2.38 11.50 0.17
CA ALA A 33 -2.59 11.24 -1.25
C ALA A 33 -3.35 9.92 -1.51
N LEU A 34 -3.07 8.88 -0.72
CA LEU A 34 -3.76 7.59 -0.81
C LEU A 34 -5.20 7.67 -0.29
N GLU A 35 -5.47 8.46 0.75
CA GLU A 35 -6.82 8.69 1.28
C GLU A 35 -7.65 9.69 0.46
N ASN A 36 -7.00 10.58 -0.28
CA ASN A 36 -7.69 11.60 -1.05
C ASN A 36 -8.49 10.98 -2.22
N PRO A 37 -9.83 11.13 -2.25
CA PRO A 37 -10.68 10.58 -3.32
C PRO A 37 -10.54 11.33 -4.65
N THR A 38 -9.96 12.53 -4.62
CA THR A 38 -9.71 13.37 -5.80
C THR A 38 -8.48 12.90 -6.58
N ILE A 39 -7.57 12.17 -5.92
CA ILE A 39 -6.39 11.59 -6.59
C ILE A 39 -6.85 10.40 -7.43
N THR A 40 -6.52 10.45 -8.72
CA THR A 40 -6.88 9.39 -9.65
C THR A 40 -6.22 8.06 -9.28
N LYS A 41 -6.90 6.95 -9.57
CA LYS A 41 -6.37 5.61 -9.30
C LYS A 41 -4.96 5.41 -9.85
N LYS A 42 -4.70 5.89 -11.07
CA LYS A 42 -3.38 5.80 -11.72
C LYS A 42 -2.26 6.46 -10.91
N GLU A 43 -2.52 7.61 -10.31
CA GLU A 43 -1.55 8.30 -9.46
C GLU A 43 -1.27 7.49 -8.19
N LYS A 44 -2.32 6.96 -7.54
CA LYS A 44 -2.17 6.07 -6.37
C LYS A 44 -1.37 4.82 -6.72
N GLU A 45 -1.67 4.19 -7.86
CA GLU A 45 -0.93 3.02 -8.34
C GLU A 45 0.54 3.34 -8.61
N ASN A 46 0.84 4.48 -9.24
CA ASN A 46 2.22 4.90 -9.52
C ASN A 46 3.03 5.15 -8.24
N VAL A 47 2.38 5.76 -7.24
CA VAL A 47 2.94 5.97 -5.90
C VAL A 47 3.20 4.63 -5.23
N VAL A 48 2.22 3.73 -5.26
CA VAL A 48 2.32 2.36 -4.74
C VAL A 48 3.48 1.60 -5.41
N GLU A 49 3.62 1.70 -6.72
CA GLU A 49 4.65 0.99 -7.49
C GLU A 49 6.08 1.48 -7.22
N LYS A 50 6.24 2.77 -6.94
CA LYS A 50 7.56 3.38 -6.68
C LYS A 50 8.05 3.20 -5.27
N LEU A 51 7.13 3.20 -4.31
CA LEU A 51 7.47 3.27 -2.89
C LEU A 51 7.41 1.92 -2.20
N PHE A 52 6.48 1.06 -2.61
CA PHE A 52 6.28 -0.21 -1.94
C PHE A 52 6.93 -1.37 -2.69
N PRO A 53 7.35 -2.44 -1.98
CA PRO A 53 7.87 -3.64 -2.60
C PRO A 53 6.77 -4.43 -3.34
N ASP A 54 7.17 -5.14 -4.40
CA ASP A 54 6.25 -5.86 -5.30
C ASP A 54 5.28 -6.82 -4.61
N ASP A 55 5.69 -7.44 -3.50
CA ASP A 55 4.84 -8.33 -2.70
C ASP A 55 3.56 -7.65 -2.17
N ILE A 56 3.62 -6.34 -1.87
CA ILE A 56 2.48 -5.58 -1.31
C ILE A 56 1.75 -4.73 -2.37
N LYS A 57 2.39 -4.47 -3.52
CA LYS A 57 1.80 -3.64 -4.59
C LYS A 57 0.46 -4.17 -5.04
N SER A 58 0.36 -5.48 -5.32
CA SER A 58 -0.90 -6.11 -5.75
C SER A 58 -2.02 -5.93 -4.72
N PHE A 59 -1.69 -5.97 -3.43
CA PHE A 59 -2.66 -5.75 -2.37
C PHE A 59 -3.12 -4.29 -2.35
N LEU A 60 -2.18 -3.33 -2.34
CA LEU A 60 -2.51 -1.91 -2.31
C LEU A 60 -3.30 -1.46 -3.55
N LYS A 61 -3.01 -2.01 -4.74
CA LYS A 61 -3.80 -1.73 -5.97
C LYS A 61 -5.26 -2.21 -5.91
N VAL A 62 -5.55 -3.18 -5.03
CA VAL A 62 -6.90 -3.73 -4.81
C VAL A 62 -7.64 -2.95 -3.72
N VAL A 63 -6.91 -2.43 -2.73
CA VAL A 63 -7.50 -1.68 -1.59
C VAL A 63 -7.65 -0.18 -1.87
N CYS A 64 -6.75 0.42 -2.66
CA CYS A 64 -6.77 1.82 -3.09
C CYS A 64 -7.43 2.04 -4.46
#